data_AF-A0A1D1XM40-F1
#
_entry.id   AF-A0A1D1XM40-F1
#
_cell.length_a   1.000
_cell.length_b   1.000
_cell.length_c   1.000
_cell.angle_alpha   90.00
_cell.angle_beta   90.00
_cell.angle_gamma   90.00
#
_symmetry.space_group_name_H-M   'P 1'
#
loop_
_entity.id
_entity.type
_entity.pdbx_description
1 polymer ?
#
loop_
_entity_poly.entity_id
_entity_poly.type
_entity_poly.pdbx_seq_one_letter_code
_entity_poly.pdbx_strand_id
1 'polypeptide(L)'
;KKFHDTVCPGCSDLKTTYFIMIFSSVHFVLSQLPNFNSISGVSLAAAVMSLSYSSIAWGASLNRGKQPGLEYGYRAHSTAGTAFNFFSALGDVAFAYAGHNVVLEIQATIPSTPEKPSKKPMWKGVVVAYLIVFLCYFPVALAGYWAFGNSVDDNILLTLAKPRWLIAAANMMVVIHVIGSYQIYAMPVFDMIETVLVKKLRLPPGLTLRLIARSVYVAFTMFIAITFPFFGGLLGFFGGFAFAPTTYFLPCIMWLAIYKPKRFSLSWFTNWICIILGVLLMIIAPIGALRQIILQAKTYKF
;
A
#
# COMPACT_ATOMS: atom_id res chain seq x y z
N LYS A 1 -10.48 13.67 5.01
CA LYS A 1 -10.53 14.56 6.20
C LYS A 1 -9.51 15.71 6.11
N LYS A 2 -8.19 15.48 6.24
CA LYS A 2 -7.16 16.56 6.24
C LYS A 2 -7.29 17.61 5.13
N PHE A 3 -7.61 17.23 3.88
CA PHE A 3 -7.91 18.17 2.80
C PHE A 3 -9.02 19.17 3.16
N HIS A 4 -10.18 18.65 3.58
CA HIS A 4 -11.34 19.45 3.96
C HIS A 4 -10.99 20.41 5.10
N ASP A 5 -10.35 19.90 6.15
CA ASP A 5 -10.02 20.70 7.34
C ASP A 5 -8.98 21.79 7.03
N THR A 6 -8.14 21.58 6.01
CA THR A 6 -7.14 22.55 5.56
C THR A 6 -7.76 23.66 4.70
N VAL A 7 -8.74 23.33 3.86
CA VAL A 7 -9.40 24.27 2.93
C VAL A 7 -10.52 25.04 3.61
N CYS A 8 -11.26 24.41 4.53
CA CYS A 8 -12.35 25.03 5.26
C CYS A 8 -12.20 24.84 6.79
N PRO A 9 -11.32 25.63 7.44
CA PRO A 9 -11.09 25.53 8.88
C PRO A 9 -12.29 25.91 9.76
N GLY A 10 -13.31 26.58 9.18
CA GLY A 10 -14.56 26.93 9.88
C GLY A 10 -15.76 26.05 9.52
N CYS A 11 -15.58 25.01 8.70
CA CYS A 11 -16.65 24.09 8.35
C CYS A 11 -17.00 23.14 9.50
N SER A 12 -18.22 22.59 9.48
CA SER A 12 -18.66 21.58 10.44
C SER A 12 -17.73 20.37 10.43
N ASP A 13 -17.37 19.89 11.63
CA ASP A 13 -16.45 18.79 11.80
C ASP A 13 -17.13 17.46 11.41
N LEU A 14 -16.77 16.94 10.23
CA LEU A 14 -17.33 15.70 9.71
C LEU A 14 -16.59 14.49 10.30
N LYS A 15 -17.35 13.44 10.65
CA LYS A 15 -16.80 12.16 11.09
C LYS A 15 -15.98 11.50 9.98
N THR A 16 -14.92 10.80 10.36
CA THR A 16 -14.06 10.04 9.43
C THR A 16 -14.87 9.06 8.58
N THR A 17 -15.90 8.43 9.16
CA THR A 17 -16.83 7.52 8.47
C THR A 17 -17.44 8.12 7.21
N TYR A 18 -17.85 9.40 7.23
CA TYR A 18 -18.41 10.06 6.05
C TYR A 18 -17.38 10.22 4.93
N PHE A 19 -16.13 10.57 5.28
CA PHE A 19 -15.06 10.64 4.28
C PHE A 19 -14.74 9.28 3.67
N ILE A 20 -14.79 8.20 4.46
CA ILE A 20 -14.61 6.84 3.95
C ILE A 20 -15.74 6.49 2.97
N MET A 21 -17.00 6.78 3.32
CA MET A 21 -18.13 6.53 2.42
C MET A 21 -18.04 7.33 1.11
N ILE A 22 -17.66 8.61 1.17
CA ILE A 22 -17.45 9.44 -0.02
C ILE A 22 -16.34 8.82 -0.89
N PHE A 23 -15.21 8.45 -0.30
CA PHE A 23 -14.11 7.81 -1.02
C PHE A 23 -14.56 6.49 -1.67
N SER A 24 -15.24 5.63 -0.91
CA SER A 24 -15.78 4.35 -1.38
C SER A 24 -16.84 4.49 -2.48
N SER A 25 -17.63 5.57 -2.49
CA SER A 25 -18.66 5.81 -3.52
C SER A 25 -18.08 5.84 -4.94
N VAL A 26 -16.88 6.41 -5.11
CA VAL A 26 -16.17 6.47 -6.40
C VAL A 26 -15.80 5.05 -6.86
N HIS A 27 -15.46 4.16 -5.92
CA HIS A 27 -15.09 2.78 -6.21
C HIS A 27 -16.25 1.93 -6.70
N PHE A 28 -17.49 2.21 -6.29
CA PHE A 28 -18.66 1.50 -6.83
C PHE A 28 -18.82 1.71 -8.34
N VAL A 29 -18.48 2.91 -8.83
CA VAL A 29 -18.53 3.23 -10.27
C VAL A 29 -17.30 2.68 -10.99
N LEU A 30 -16.10 2.99 -10.50
CA LEU A 30 -14.85 2.62 -11.18
C LEU A 30 -14.58 1.12 -11.18
N SER A 31 -15.06 0.37 -10.17
CA SER A 31 -14.92 -1.10 -10.15
C SER A 31 -15.64 -1.79 -11.30
N GLN A 32 -16.58 -1.13 -11.98
CA GLN A 32 -17.30 -1.72 -13.11
C GLN A 32 -16.50 -1.69 -14.42
N LEU A 33 -15.33 -1.04 -14.44
CA LEU A 33 -14.45 -1.03 -15.60
C LEU A 33 -13.93 -2.45 -15.91
N PRO A 34 -13.91 -2.88 -17.19
CA PRO A 34 -13.81 -4.30 -17.52
C PRO A 34 -12.40 -4.89 -17.37
N ASN A 35 -11.34 -4.10 -17.55
CA ASN A 35 -9.97 -4.61 -17.55
C ASN A 35 -8.93 -3.52 -17.20
N PHE A 36 -7.69 -3.96 -16.96
CA PHE A 36 -6.55 -3.10 -16.60
C PHE A 36 -6.25 -2.02 -17.66
N ASN A 37 -6.39 -2.34 -18.95
CA ASN A 37 -6.20 -1.39 -20.04
C ASN A 37 -7.20 -0.24 -20.01
N SER A 38 -8.44 -0.51 -19.59
CA SER A 38 -9.49 0.51 -19.43
C SER A 38 -9.19 1.48 -18.28
N ILE A 39 -8.27 1.12 -17.38
CA ILE A 39 -7.85 1.93 -16.22
C ILE A 39 -6.52 2.62 -16.50
N SER A 40 -5.90 2.42 -17.67
CA SER A 40 -4.57 2.99 -18.00
C SER A 40 -4.47 4.50 -17.75
N GLY A 41 -5.48 5.29 -18.13
CA GLY A 41 -5.52 6.73 -17.85
C GLY A 41 -5.59 7.06 -16.36
N VAL A 42 -6.40 6.31 -15.59
CA VAL A 42 -6.49 6.45 -14.13
C VAL A 42 -5.19 6.03 -13.46
N SER A 43 -4.55 4.96 -13.95
CA SER A 43 -3.24 4.48 -13.48
C SER A 43 -2.13 5.51 -13.72
N LEU A 44 -2.10 6.10 -14.92
CA LEU A 44 -1.13 7.17 -15.25
C LEU A 44 -1.35 8.39 -14.35
N ALA A 45 -2.60 8.84 -14.20
CA ALA A 45 -2.91 9.95 -13.29
C ALA A 45 -2.46 9.62 -11.86
N ALA A 46 -2.76 8.42 -11.35
CA ALA A 46 -2.36 7.98 -10.03
C ALA A 46 -0.83 7.96 -9.85
N ALA A 47 -0.08 7.51 -10.85
CA ALA A 47 1.38 7.52 -10.84
C ALA A 47 1.95 8.95 -10.78
N VAL A 48 1.45 9.86 -11.62
CA VAL A 48 1.86 11.28 -11.61
C VAL A 48 1.55 11.94 -10.27
N MET A 49 0.38 11.67 -9.70
CA MET A 49 0.01 12.20 -8.38
C MET A 49 0.93 11.65 -7.28
N SER A 50 1.31 10.37 -7.35
CA SER A 50 2.24 9.73 -6.41
C SER A 50 3.63 10.39 -6.39
N LEU A 51 4.18 10.64 -7.57
CA LEU A 51 5.43 11.39 -7.73
C LEU A 51 5.29 12.81 -7.18
N SER A 52 4.18 13.47 -7.49
CA SER A 52 3.96 14.87 -7.12
C SER A 52 3.86 15.06 -5.61
N TYR A 53 3.01 14.30 -4.91
CA TYR A 53 2.86 14.49 -3.46
C TYR A 53 4.07 14.00 -2.68
N SER A 54 4.82 12.99 -3.17
CA SER A 54 6.07 12.57 -2.52
C SER A 54 7.13 13.66 -2.64
N SER A 55 7.28 14.28 -3.82
CA SER A 55 8.10 15.48 -4.02
C SER A 55 7.72 16.62 -3.10
N ILE A 56 6.43 16.89 -2.95
CA ILE A 56 5.93 17.90 -2.01
C ILE A 56 6.28 17.52 -0.57
N ALA A 57 6.10 16.25 -0.18
CA ALA A 57 6.33 15.80 1.19
C ALA A 57 7.78 16.01 1.64
N TRP A 58 8.76 15.53 0.87
CA TRP A 58 10.17 15.72 1.25
C TRP A 58 10.62 17.17 1.05
N GLY A 59 10.20 17.85 -0.02
CA GLY A 59 10.56 19.25 -0.27
C GLY A 59 10.02 20.20 0.81
N ALA A 60 8.76 20.00 1.23
CA ALA A 60 8.16 20.75 2.33
C ALA A 60 8.84 20.43 3.66
N SER A 61 9.23 19.17 3.90
CA SER A 61 9.97 18.78 5.11
C SER A 61 11.34 19.47 5.19
N LEU A 62 12.09 19.51 4.09
CA LEU A 62 13.36 20.24 4.02
C LEU A 62 13.18 21.74 4.26
N ASN A 63 12.19 22.36 3.61
CA ASN A 63 11.91 23.79 3.77
C ASN A 63 11.45 24.14 5.20
N ARG A 64 10.78 23.21 5.89
CA ARG A 64 10.43 23.38 7.31
C ARG A 64 11.65 23.34 8.21
N GLY A 65 12.67 22.57 7.84
CA GLY A 65 13.87 22.39 8.63
C GLY A 65 13.61 21.67 9.95
N LYS A 66 14.70 21.44 10.69
CA LYS A 66 14.69 20.81 12.01
C LYS A 66 13.90 21.67 13.00
N GLN A 67 12.80 21.14 13.54
CA GLN A 67 12.03 21.84 14.56
C GLN A 67 12.78 21.89 15.91
N PRO A 68 12.59 22.94 16.72
CA PRO A 68 13.16 23.02 18.07
C PRO A 68 12.51 21.99 19.01
N GLY A 69 13.29 21.41 19.92
CA GLY A 69 12.80 20.48 20.95
C GLY A 69 12.49 19.06 20.45
N LEU A 70 13.03 18.66 19.30
CA LEU A 70 12.81 17.32 18.75
C LEU A 70 13.64 16.24 19.45
N GLU A 71 12.98 15.14 19.79
CA GLU A 71 13.62 13.90 20.21
C GLU A 71 13.85 12.96 19.02
N TYR A 72 15.02 12.32 19.02
CA TYR A 72 15.41 11.29 18.07
C TYR A 72 15.70 10.00 18.85
N GLY A 73 15.25 8.86 18.34
CA GLY A 73 15.42 7.57 18.98
C GLY A 73 14.11 6.81 19.13
N TYR A 74 14.03 5.92 20.13
CA TYR A 74 12.86 5.07 20.31
C TYR A 74 11.68 5.85 20.90
N ARG A 75 10.51 5.75 20.25
CA ARG A 75 9.26 6.35 20.75
C ARG A 75 8.73 5.70 22.03
N ALA A 76 9.04 4.44 22.26
CA ALA A 76 8.58 3.72 23.44
C ALA A 76 9.64 3.78 24.54
N HIS A 77 9.22 4.08 25.76
CA HIS A 77 10.11 4.10 26.93
C HIS A 77 10.38 2.70 27.50
N SER A 78 9.58 1.68 27.14
CA SER A 78 9.76 0.30 27.59
C SER A 78 10.40 -0.57 26.51
N THR A 79 11.27 -1.50 26.93
CA THR A 79 11.93 -2.46 26.02
C THR A 79 10.94 -3.25 25.19
N ALA A 80 9.86 -3.73 25.81
CA ALA A 80 8.80 -4.44 25.11
C ALA A 80 8.11 -3.54 24.07
N GLY A 81 7.81 -2.28 24.42
CA GLY A 81 7.21 -1.32 23.50
C GLY A 81 8.10 -1.07 22.28
N THR A 82 9.41 -0.93 22.49
CA THR A 82 10.39 -0.75 21.41
C THR A 82 10.46 -1.97 20.49
N ALA A 83 10.46 -3.19 21.05
CA ALA A 83 10.46 -4.41 20.25
C ALA A 83 9.19 -4.55 19.39
N PHE A 84 8.02 -4.29 19.95
CA PHE A 84 6.77 -4.35 19.18
C PHE A 84 6.68 -3.26 18.10
N ASN A 85 7.17 -2.04 18.39
CA ASN A 85 7.24 -0.98 17.38
C ASN A 85 8.19 -1.37 16.25
N PHE A 86 9.33 -2.00 16.56
CA PHE A 86 10.27 -2.52 15.56
C PHE A 86 9.62 -3.59 14.69
N PHE A 87 8.88 -4.53 15.28
CA PHE A 87 8.15 -5.55 14.51
C PHE A 87 7.09 -4.93 13.59
N SER A 88 6.33 -3.94 14.06
CA SER A 88 5.35 -3.22 13.24
C SER A 88 6.05 -2.53 12.05
N ALA A 89 7.16 -1.85 12.31
CA ALA A 89 7.94 -1.16 11.28
C ALA A 89 8.52 -2.09 10.21
N LEU A 90 8.91 -3.33 10.57
CA LEU A 90 9.30 -4.35 9.59
C LEU A 90 8.13 -4.68 8.65
N GLY A 91 6.90 -4.72 9.17
CA GLY A 91 5.68 -4.87 8.39
C GLY A 91 5.44 -3.67 7.46
N ASP A 92 5.62 -2.45 7.94
CA ASP A 92 5.46 -1.23 7.14
C ASP A 92 6.43 -1.21 5.95
N VAL A 93 7.70 -1.60 6.20
CA VAL A 93 8.70 -1.75 5.14
C VAL A 93 8.29 -2.85 4.15
N ALA A 94 7.83 -4.00 4.63
CA ALA A 94 7.36 -5.08 3.75
C ALA A 94 6.15 -4.65 2.89
N PHE A 95 5.23 -3.89 3.47
CA PHE A 95 4.09 -3.31 2.76
C PHE A 95 4.55 -2.33 1.67
N ALA A 96 5.52 -1.47 1.97
CA ALA A 96 5.99 -0.44 1.05
C ALA A 96 6.50 -1.01 -0.29
N TYR A 97 7.04 -2.23 -0.28
CA TYR A 97 7.56 -2.94 -1.47
C TYR A 97 6.62 -4.04 -1.98
N ALA A 98 5.35 -4.02 -1.60
CA ALA A 98 4.35 -4.99 -2.03
C ALA A 98 3.75 -4.61 -3.40
N GLY A 99 4.33 -5.10 -4.50
CA GLY A 99 3.78 -4.99 -5.86
C GLY A 99 3.66 -6.31 -6.63
N HIS A 100 4.09 -7.41 -6.01
CA HIS A 100 4.28 -8.70 -6.71
C HIS A 100 2.96 -9.40 -7.05
N ASN A 101 1.88 -9.09 -6.33
CA ASN A 101 0.56 -9.69 -6.54
C ASN A 101 -0.15 -9.19 -7.81
N VAL A 102 0.37 -8.13 -8.46
CA VAL A 102 -0.13 -7.62 -9.75
C VAL A 102 0.86 -7.85 -10.89
N VAL A 103 1.95 -8.58 -10.63
CA VAL A 103 3.06 -8.77 -11.58
C VAL A 103 2.61 -9.52 -12.83
N LEU A 104 1.69 -10.48 -12.67
CA LEU A 104 1.20 -11.31 -13.77
C LEU A 104 0.24 -10.53 -14.65
N GLU A 105 -0.59 -9.69 -14.06
CA GLU A 105 -1.53 -8.80 -14.74
C GLU A 105 -0.77 -7.75 -15.54
N ILE A 106 0.26 -7.13 -14.96
CA ILE A 106 1.15 -6.22 -15.68
C ILE A 106 1.83 -6.96 -16.84
N GLN A 107 2.41 -8.14 -16.57
CA GLN A 107 3.11 -8.91 -17.61
C GLN A 107 2.18 -9.34 -18.75
N ALA A 108 0.91 -9.64 -18.47
CA ALA A 108 -0.09 -9.99 -19.47
C ALA A 108 -0.44 -8.83 -20.42
N THR A 109 -0.22 -7.58 -20.01
CA THR A 109 -0.42 -6.40 -20.89
C THR A 109 0.76 -6.11 -21.82
N ILE A 110 1.94 -6.71 -21.55
CA ILE A 110 3.14 -6.47 -22.36
C ILE A 110 3.05 -7.32 -23.64
N PRO A 111 3.14 -6.70 -24.83
CA PRO A 111 3.17 -7.45 -26.09
C PRO A 111 4.28 -8.49 -26.08
N SER A 112 3.93 -9.76 -26.29
CA SER A 112 4.88 -10.86 -26.36
C SER A 112 4.53 -11.85 -27.46
N THR A 113 5.56 -12.40 -28.11
CA THR A 113 5.45 -13.48 -29.09
C THR A 113 6.33 -14.65 -28.65
N PRO A 114 6.12 -15.88 -29.16
CA PRO A 114 7.01 -17.00 -28.87
C PRO A 114 8.49 -16.69 -29.13
N GLU A 115 8.81 -15.89 -30.16
CA GLU A 115 10.19 -15.45 -30.43
C GLU A 115 10.66 -14.27 -29.57
N LYS A 116 9.74 -13.45 -29.04
CA LYS A 116 10.05 -12.26 -28.22
C LYS A 116 9.32 -12.33 -26.86
N PRO A 117 9.90 -13.00 -25.86
CA PRO A 117 9.27 -13.14 -24.55
C PRO A 117 9.22 -11.81 -23.79
N SER A 118 8.16 -11.60 -23.01
CA SER A 118 7.94 -10.40 -22.18
C SER A 118 8.97 -10.21 -21.04
N LYS A 119 9.84 -11.21 -20.79
CA LYS A 119 10.85 -11.20 -19.73
C LYS A 119 11.77 -9.97 -19.78
N LYS A 120 12.32 -9.63 -20.95
CA LYS A 120 13.27 -8.51 -21.08
C LYS A 120 12.58 -7.14 -20.85
N PRO A 121 11.45 -6.83 -21.50
CA PRO A 121 10.68 -5.62 -21.19
C PRO A 121 10.25 -5.54 -19.73
N MET A 122 9.75 -6.65 -19.16
CA MET A 122 9.32 -6.69 -17.76
C MET A 122 10.46 -6.35 -16.80
N TRP A 123 11.64 -6.93 -17.01
CA TRP A 123 12.82 -6.63 -16.20
C TRP A 123 13.21 -5.15 -16.24
N LYS A 124 13.21 -4.54 -17.43
CA LYS A 124 13.47 -3.10 -17.58
C LYS A 124 12.44 -2.26 -16.82
N GLY A 125 11.16 -2.61 -16.94
CA GLY A 125 10.06 -1.94 -16.22
C GLY A 125 10.24 -2.02 -14.71
N VAL A 126 10.55 -3.20 -14.18
CA VAL A 126 10.79 -3.42 -12.75
C VAL A 126 11.98 -2.60 -12.26
N VAL A 127 13.11 -2.57 -12.98
CA VAL A 127 14.28 -1.76 -12.58
C VAL A 127 13.94 -0.27 -12.48
N VAL A 128 13.24 0.27 -13.48
CA VAL A 128 12.81 1.68 -13.46
C VAL A 128 11.82 1.94 -12.32
N ALA A 129 10.86 1.03 -12.10
CA ALA A 129 9.89 1.15 -11.02
C ALA A 129 10.57 1.18 -9.64
N TYR A 130 11.52 0.28 -9.37
CA TYR A 130 12.26 0.27 -8.10
C TYR A 130 13.15 1.50 -7.92
N LEU A 131 13.73 2.04 -9.00
CA LEU A 131 14.47 3.31 -8.95
C LEU A 131 13.54 4.47 -8.56
N ILE A 132 12.35 4.54 -9.16
CA ILE A 132 11.34 5.54 -8.82
C ILE A 132 10.90 5.41 -7.36
N VAL A 133 10.62 4.18 -6.91
CA VAL A 133 10.25 3.90 -5.51
C VAL A 133 11.35 4.36 -4.57
N PHE A 134 12.61 4.06 -4.87
CA PHE A 134 13.77 4.52 -4.10
C PHE A 134 13.79 6.06 -3.99
N LEU A 135 13.63 6.76 -5.11
CA LEU A 135 13.62 8.23 -5.17
C LEU A 135 12.41 8.87 -4.47
N CYS A 136 11.30 8.14 -4.30
CA CYS A 136 10.13 8.63 -3.58
C CYS A 136 10.24 8.36 -2.08
N TYR A 137 10.62 7.15 -1.68
CA TYR A 137 10.55 6.71 -0.29
C TYR A 137 11.72 7.21 0.54
N PHE A 138 12.96 7.09 0.04
CA PHE A 138 14.14 7.43 0.84
C PHE A 138 14.18 8.93 1.19
N PRO A 139 13.97 9.87 0.24
CA PRO A 139 13.94 11.29 0.58
C PRO A 139 12.84 11.63 1.58
N VAL A 140 11.64 11.05 1.44
CA VAL A 140 10.53 11.30 2.38
C VAL A 140 10.86 10.76 3.77
N ALA A 141 11.41 9.55 3.88
CA ALA A 141 11.79 8.95 5.16
C ALA A 141 12.93 9.74 5.84
N LEU A 142 13.99 10.07 5.09
CA LEU A 142 15.16 10.77 5.62
C LEU A 142 14.85 12.23 5.96
N ALA A 143 14.33 13.01 5.01
CA ALA A 143 14.01 14.42 5.24
C ALA A 143 12.87 14.59 6.24
N GLY A 144 11.87 13.71 6.20
CA GLY A 144 10.76 13.72 7.14
C GLY A 144 11.19 13.44 8.58
N TYR A 145 11.94 12.36 8.80
CA TYR A 145 12.44 12.04 10.14
C TYR A 145 13.45 13.07 10.63
N TRP A 146 14.30 13.61 9.75
CA TRP A 146 15.22 14.71 10.10
C TRP A 146 14.48 16.01 10.46
N ALA A 147 13.36 16.32 9.81
CA ALA A 147 12.62 17.54 10.08
C ALA A 147 11.74 17.45 11.35
N PHE A 148 11.20 16.25 11.66
CA PHE A 148 10.16 16.07 12.69
C PHE A 148 10.50 15.06 13.80
N GLY A 149 11.59 14.30 13.70
CA GLY A 149 12.01 13.31 14.70
C GLY A 149 10.87 12.37 15.13
N ASN A 150 10.75 12.13 16.43
CA ASN A 150 9.71 11.27 17.00
C ASN A 150 8.28 11.81 16.86
N SER A 151 8.10 13.09 16.53
CA SER A 151 6.77 13.74 16.38
C SER A 151 6.09 13.49 15.03
N VAL A 152 6.75 12.81 14.10
CA VAL A 152 6.16 12.52 12.78
C VAL A 152 4.97 11.55 12.88
N ASP A 153 3.82 11.90 12.30
CA ASP A 153 2.70 10.98 12.16
C ASP A 153 2.98 9.85 11.16
N ASP A 154 2.22 8.75 11.22
CA ASP A 154 2.31 7.63 10.27
C ASP A 154 2.15 8.10 8.80
N ASN A 155 1.37 9.16 8.59
CA ASN A 155 1.33 9.89 7.33
C ASN A 155 1.93 11.29 7.52
N ILE A 156 3.10 11.51 6.93
CA ILE A 156 3.85 12.77 7.03
C ILE A 156 3.07 14.01 6.57
N LEU A 157 2.10 13.86 5.65
CA LEU A 157 1.26 14.98 5.21
C LEU A 157 0.26 15.43 6.29
N LEU A 158 0.06 14.63 7.34
CA LEU A 158 -0.69 15.04 8.54
C LEU A 158 0.16 15.94 9.44
N THR A 159 1.46 15.61 9.59
CA THR A 159 2.46 16.40 10.34
C THR A 159 2.67 17.78 9.70
N LEU A 160 2.64 17.87 8.37
CA LEU A 160 2.80 19.12 7.65
C LEU A 160 1.55 20.02 7.74
N ALA A 161 1.72 21.28 8.15
CA ALA A 161 0.61 22.21 8.39
C ALA A 161 0.62 23.50 7.56
N LYS A 162 1.77 23.91 6.99
CA LYS A 162 1.89 25.13 6.15
C LYS A 162 2.95 24.94 5.06
N PRO A 163 2.80 25.60 3.89
CA PRO A 163 1.68 26.46 3.49
C PRO A 163 0.40 25.66 3.22
N ARG A 164 -0.76 26.17 3.67
CA ARG A 164 -2.03 25.41 3.70
C ARG A 164 -2.47 24.92 2.32
N TRP A 165 -2.39 25.76 1.30
CA TRP A 165 -2.79 25.41 -0.07
C TRP A 165 -1.99 24.22 -0.62
N LEU A 166 -0.68 24.17 -0.33
CA LEU A 166 0.21 23.10 -0.80
C LEU A 166 -0.10 21.77 -0.12
N ILE A 167 -0.39 21.81 1.18
CA ILE A 167 -0.79 20.62 1.95
C ILE A 167 -2.17 20.13 1.51
N ALA A 168 -3.10 21.03 1.24
CA ALA A 168 -4.38 20.66 0.64
C ALA A 168 -4.18 19.99 -0.73
N ALA A 169 -3.41 20.61 -1.62
CA ALA A 169 -3.10 20.02 -2.94
C ALA A 169 -2.48 18.62 -2.80
N ALA A 170 -1.47 18.44 -1.94
CA ALA A 170 -0.83 17.15 -1.71
C ALA A 170 -1.81 16.09 -1.17
N ASN A 171 -2.69 16.45 -0.23
CA ASN A 171 -3.71 15.53 0.27
C ASN A 171 -4.72 15.14 -0.82
N MET A 172 -5.08 16.05 -1.74
CA MET A 172 -5.93 15.72 -2.89
C MET A 172 -5.22 14.79 -3.88
N MET A 173 -3.93 15.03 -4.14
CA MET A 173 -3.11 14.13 -4.95
C MET A 173 -3.07 12.71 -4.37
N VAL A 174 -2.96 12.58 -3.03
CA VAL A 174 -3.06 11.27 -2.36
C VAL A 174 -4.42 10.62 -2.62
N VAL A 175 -5.53 11.37 -2.52
CA VAL A 175 -6.87 10.82 -2.82
C VAL A 175 -6.92 10.25 -4.24
N ILE A 176 -6.47 11.00 -5.24
CA ILE A 176 -6.45 10.56 -6.65
C ILE A 176 -5.55 9.33 -6.82
N HIS A 177 -4.35 9.34 -6.23
CA HIS A 177 -3.44 8.20 -6.27
C HIS A 177 -4.08 6.94 -5.69
N VAL A 178 -4.63 7.01 -4.47
CA VAL A 178 -5.21 5.84 -3.79
C VAL A 178 -6.46 5.35 -4.51
N ILE A 179 -7.23 6.23 -5.16
CA ILE A 179 -8.34 5.81 -6.03
C ILE A 179 -7.84 4.89 -7.14
N GLY A 180 -6.78 5.30 -7.86
CA GLY A 180 -6.21 4.50 -8.93
C GLY A 180 -5.56 3.22 -8.43
N SER A 181 -4.81 3.29 -7.32
CA SER A 181 -4.17 2.13 -6.71
C SER A 181 -5.19 1.08 -6.29
N TYR A 182 -6.31 1.46 -5.65
CA TYR A 182 -7.37 0.50 -5.33
C TYR A 182 -7.84 -0.27 -6.56
N GLN A 183 -8.04 0.41 -7.70
CA GLN A 183 -8.50 -0.27 -8.93
C GLN A 183 -7.47 -1.28 -9.45
N ILE A 184 -6.18 -0.92 -9.41
CA ILE A 184 -5.07 -1.80 -9.81
C ILE A 184 -5.05 -3.08 -8.96
N TYR A 185 -5.17 -2.95 -7.63
CA TYR A 185 -5.13 -4.10 -6.71
C TYR A 185 -6.43 -4.91 -6.67
N ALA A 186 -7.58 -4.28 -6.93
CA ALA A 186 -8.88 -4.95 -6.88
C ALA A 186 -9.14 -5.81 -8.13
N MET A 187 -8.53 -5.49 -9.29
CA MET A 187 -8.74 -6.23 -10.54
C MET A 187 -8.45 -7.75 -10.43
N PRO A 188 -7.29 -8.20 -9.93
CA PRO A 188 -7.04 -9.63 -9.71
C PRO A 188 -8.08 -10.29 -8.80
N VAL A 189 -8.56 -9.55 -7.81
CA VAL A 189 -9.55 -10.05 -6.84
C VAL A 189 -10.92 -10.19 -7.51
N PHE A 190 -11.32 -9.23 -8.34
CA PHE A 190 -12.54 -9.31 -9.13
C PHE A 190 -12.50 -10.51 -10.08
N ASP A 191 -11.41 -10.71 -10.79
CA ASP A 191 -11.23 -11.84 -11.71
C ASP A 191 -11.29 -13.18 -10.96
N MET A 192 -10.68 -13.26 -9.77
CA MET A 192 -10.75 -14.44 -8.92
C MET A 192 -12.19 -14.74 -8.45
N ILE A 193 -12.91 -13.72 -7.94
CA ILE A 193 -14.28 -13.87 -7.45
C ILE A 193 -15.22 -14.28 -8.59
N GLU A 194 -15.15 -13.60 -9.74
CA GLU A 194 -15.94 -13.93 -10.93
C GLU A 194 -15.64 -15.34 -11.43
N THR A 195 -14.36 -15.73 -11.46
CA THR A 195 -13.96 -17.10 -11.87
C THR A 195 -14.54 -18.16 -10.94
N VAL A 196 -14.53 -17.93 -9.63
CA VAL A 196 -15.13 -18.87 -8.66
C VAL A 196 -16.65 -18.94 -8.84
N LEU A 197 -17.32 -17.80 -8.98
CA LEU A 197 -18.77 -17.73 -9.17
C LEU A 197 -19.23 -18.45 -10.45
N VAL A 198 -18.50 -18.27 -11.56
CA VAL A 198 -18.84 -18.90 -12.84
C VAL A 198 -18.42 -20.38 -12.88
N LYS A 199 -17.17 -20.71 -12.52
CA LYS A 199 -16.65 -22.08 -12.71
C LYS A 199 -17.03 -23.04 -11.60
N LYS A 200 -17.02 -22.60 -10.33
CA LYS A 200 -17.34 -23.47 -9.20
C LYS A 200 -18.81 -23.42 -8.83
N LEU A 201 -19.40 -22.23 -8.78
CA LEU A 201 -20.81 -22.04 -8.40
C LEU A 201 -21.77 -22.07 -9.59
N ARG A 202 -21.26 -22.23 -10.82
CA ARG A 202 -22.03 -22.39 -12.06
C ARG A 202 -23.07 -21.27 -12.30
N LEU A 203 -22.78 -20.06 -11.82
CA LEU A 203 -23.62 -18.90 -12.09
C LEU A 203 -23.43 -18.41 -13.53
N PRO A 204 -24.49 -17.93 -14.20
CA PRO A 204 -24.38 -17.44 -15.56
C PRO A 204 -23.45 -16.23 -15.62
N PRO A 205 -22.44 -16.22 -16.51
CA PRO A 205 -21.62 -15.04 -16.71
C PRO A 205 -22.48 -13.93 -17.32
N GLY A 206 -22.29 -12.70 -16.83
CA GLY A 206 -23.05 -11.56 -17.35
C GLY A 206 -22.79 -10.28 -16.55
N LEU A 207 -23.37 -9.18 -17.05
CA LEU A 207 -23.24 -7.86 -16.42
C LEU A 207 -23.78 -7.88 -14.99
N THR A 208 -24.90 -8.57 -14.75
CA THR A 208 -25.52 -8.67 -13.42
C THR A 208 -24.60 -9.34 -12.41
N LEU A 209 -23.94 -10.44 -12.79
CA LEU A 209 -23.00 -11.14 -11.90
C LEU A 209 -21.82 -10.22 -11.55
N ARG A 210 -21.26 -9.54 -12.55
CA ARG A 210 -20.16 -8.60 -12.37
C ARG A 210 -20.57 -7.44 -11.45
N LEU A 211 -21.69 -6.79 -11.73
CA LEU A 211 -22.21 -5.67 -10.94
C LEU A 211 -22.38 -6.05 -9.48
N ILE A 212 -23.01 -7.20 -9.20
CA ILE A 212 -23.25 -7.67 -7.84
C ILE A 212 -21.94 -8.05 -7.17
N ALA A 213 -21.13 -8.91 -7.78
CA ALA A 213 -19.90 -9.42 -7.17
C ALA A 213 -18.92 -8.30 -6.82
N ARG A 214 -18.71 -7.36 -7.74
CA ARG A 214 -17.79 -6.23 -7.53
C ARG A 214 -18.36 -5.22 -6.53
N SER A 215 -19.65 -4.92 -6.59
CA SER A 215 -20.29 -4.01 -5.61
C SER A 215 -20.26 -4.59 -4.19
N VAL A 216 -20.48 -5.89 -4.03
CA VAL A 216 -20.37 -6.58 -2.72
C VAL A 216 -18.94 -6.50 -2.19
N TYR A 217 -17.93 -6.68 -3.05
CA TYR A 217 -16.53 -6.52 -2.64
C TYR A 217 -16.21 -5.08 -2.21
N VAL A 218 -16.66 -4.07 -2.97
CA VAL A 218 -16.48 -2.66 -2.60
C VAL A 218 -17.20 -2.34 -1.28
N ALA A 219 -18.43 -2.81 -1.10
CA ALA A 219 -19.18 -2.65 0.14
C ALA A 219 -18.48 -3.32 1.33
N PHE A 220 -17.93 -4.51 1.14
CA PHE A 220 -17.18 -5.24 2.16
C PHE A 220 -15.90 -4.52 2.57
N THR A 221 -15.11 -4.06 1.59
CA THR A 221 -13.87 -3.30 1.87
C THR A 221 -14.17 -1.94 2.53
N MET A 222 -15.26 -1.27 2.14
CA MET A 222 -15.76 -0.07 2.82
C MET A 222 -16.14 -0.34 4.27
N PHE A 223 -16.87 -1.43 4.54
CA PHE A 223 -17.26 -1.82 5.89
C PHE A 223 -16.03 -2.06 6.80
N ILE A 224 -15.03 -2.78 6.29
CA ILE A 224 -13.77 -2.99 7.01
C ILE A 224 -13.07 -1.66 7.29
N ALA A 225 -12.98 -0.77 6.29
CA ALA A 225 -12.32 0.52 6.44
C ALA A 225 -12.99 1.42 7.48
N ILE A 226 -14.33 1.38 7.57
CA ILE A 226 -15.10 2.10 8.60
C ILE A 226 -14.84 1.51 9.99
N THR A 227 -14.73 0.18 10.09
CA THR A 227 -14.57 -0.52 11.37
C THR A 227 -13.17 -0.38 11.96
N PHE A 228 -12.14 -0.38 11.12
CA PHE A 228 -10.73 -0.35 11.54
C PHE A 228 -9.92 0.75 10.83
N PRO A 229 -10.13 2.05 11.14
CA PRO A 229 -9.45 3.14 10.44
C PRO A 229 -8.03 3.42 10.99
N PHE A 230 -7.26 2.36 11.29
CA PHE A 230 -5.92 2.44 11.89
C PHE A 230 -4.84 2.28 10.82
N PHE A 231 -4.47 3.38 10.15
CA PHE A 231 -3.60 3.35 8.99
C PHE A 231 -2.27 2.61 9.22
N GLY A 232 -1.40 3.08 10.14
CA GLY A 232 -0.10 2.45 10.38
C GLY A 232 -0.22 1.00 10.87
N GLY A 233 -1.16 0.72 11.79
CA GLY A 233 -1.40 -0.64 12.26
C GLY A 233 -1.85 -1.61 11.15
N LEU A 234 -2.69 -1.17 10.21
CA LEU A 234 -3.10 -2.00 9.08
C LEU A 234 -1.97 -2.24 8.08
N LEU A 235 -1.13 -1.23 7.82
CA LEU A 235 0.04 -1.35 6.95
C LEU A 235 1.00 -2.41 7.49
N GLY A 236 1.40 -2.29 8.75
CA GLY A 236 2.29 -3.24 9.41
C GLY A 236 1.71 -4.66 9.43
N PHE A 237 0.41 -4.78 9.70
CA PHE A 237 -0.28 -6.07 9.77
C PHE A 237 -0.32 -6.76 8.40
N PHE A 238 -0.84 -6.10 7.37
CA PHE A 238 -0.96 -6.70 6.04
C PHE A 238 0.39 -6.84 5.32
N GLY A 239 1.34 -5.95 5.59
CA GLY A 239 2.72 -6.07 5.12
C GLY A 239 3.37 -7.37 5.56
N GLY A 240 3.22 -7.73 6.83
CA GLY A 240 3.66 -9.02 7.35
C GLY A 240 2.77 -10.19 6.91
N PHE A 241 1.49 -10.16 7.25
CA PHE A 241 0.60 -11.33 7.11
C PHE A 241 0.29 -11.68 5.66
N ALA A 242 -0.06 -10.71 4.82
CA ALA A 242 -0.53 -10.94 3.47
C ALA A 242 0.57 -10.83 2.41
N PHE A 243 1.47 -9.85 2.58
CA PHE A 243 2.51 -9.59 1.58
C PHE A 243 3.81 -10.34 1.81
N ALA A 244 4.16 -10.71 3.05
CA ALA A 244 5.34 -11.54 3.28
C ALA A 244 5.30 -12.88 2.51
N PRO A 245 4.17 -13.63 2.50
CA PRO A 245 4.04 -14.85 1.71
C PRO A 245 4.23 -14.64 0.21
N THR A 246 3.46 -13.72 -0.36
CA THR A 246 3.38 -13.53 -1.81
C THR A 246 4.63 -12.89 -2.40
N THR A 247 5.38 -12.11 -1.59
CA THR A 247 6.57 -11.39 -2.04
C THR A 247 7.87 -12.09 -1.67
N TYR A 248 8.02 -12.56 -0.42
CA TYR A 248 9.35 -12.91 0.10
C TYR A 248 9.64 -14.40 0.10
N PHE A 249 8.65 -15.27 0.36
CA PHE A 249 8.94 -16.71 0.50
C PHE A 249 8.26 -17.62 -0.52
N LEU A 250 7.00 -17.40 -0.93
CA LEU A 250 6.35 -18.28 -1.91
C LEU A 250 7.08 -18.29 -3.26
N PRO A 251 7.47 -17.15 -3.86
CA PRO A 251 8.23 -17.15 -5.11
C PRO A 251 9.57 -17.89 -4.98
N CYS A 252 10.24 -17.78 -3.83
CA CYS A 252 11.49 -18.46 -3.56
C CYS A 252 11.31 -19.99 -3.45
N ILE A 253 10.26 -20.45 -2.78
CA ILE A 253 9.90 -21.88 -2.72
C ILE A 253 9.59 -22.40 -4.12
N MET A 254 8.78 -21.67 -4.89
CA MET A 254 8.45 -22.02 -6.27
C MET A 254 9.71 -22.10 -7.15
N TRP A 255 10.63 -21.13 -7.02
CA TRP A 255 11.91 -21.14 -7.74
C TRP A 255 12.75 -22.37 -7.40
N LEU A 256 12.91 -22.70 -6.12
CA LEU A 256 13.65 -23.87 -5.67
C LEU A 256 13.00 -25.19 -6.15
N ALA A 257 11.67 -25.27 -6.17
CA ALA A 257 10.94 -26.45 -6.60
C ALA A 257 10.97 -26.68 -8.12
N ILE A 258 10.83 -25.60 -8.91
CA ILE A 258 10.74 -25.65 -10.38
C ILE A 258 12.14 -25.73 -11.01
N TYR A 259 13.03 -24.78 -10.68
CA TYR A 259 14.33 -24.65 -11.34
C TYR A 259 15.43 -25.51 -10.71
N LYS A 260 15.26 -25.96 -9.45
CA LYS A 260 16.19 -26.84 -8.71
C LYS A 260 17.67 -26.39 -8.87
N PRO A 261 18.02 -25.16 -8.46
CA PRO A 261 19.39 -24.66 -8.59
C PRO A 261 20.39 -25.54 -7.82
N LYS A 262 21.66 -25.55 -8.26
CA LYS A 262 22.72 -26.30 -7.60
C LYS A 262 22.75 -25.98 -6.10
N ARG A 263 22.77 -27.01 -5.26
CA ARG A 263 22.89 -26.86 -3.79
C ARG A 263 24.15 -26.05 -3.48
N PHE A 264 24.05 -25.15 -2.50
CA PHE A 264 25.11 -24.22 -2.12
C PHE A 264 25.52 -23.18 -3.18
N SER A 265 24.77 -23.05 -4.27
CA SER A 265 24.93 -21.88 -5.15
C SER A 265 24.41 -20.61 -4.48
N LEU A 266 24.86 -19.44 -4.96
CA LEU A 266 24.36 -18.15 -4.49
C LEU A 266 22.83 -18.05 -4.59
N SER A 267 22.25 -18.48 -5.72
CA SER A 267 20.79 -18.52 -5.89
C SER A 267 20.12 -19.40 -4.84
N TRP A 268 20.69 -20.55 -4.51
CA TRP A 268 20.14 -21.44 -3.50
C TRP A 268 20.15 -20.78 -2.11
N PHE A 269 21.27 -20.15 -1.72
CA PHE A 269 21.40 -19.49 -0.42
C PHE A 269 20.48 -18.26 -0.29
N THR A 270 20.43 -17.40 -1.32
CA THR A 270 19.56 -16.22 -1.33
C THR A 270 18.08 -16.61 -1.17
N ASN A 271 17.61 -17.63 -1.89
CA ASN A 271 16.22 -18.08 -1.78
C ASN A 271 15.90 -18.61 -0.37
N TRP A 272 16.80 -19.37 0.26
CA TRP A 272 16.59 -19.82 1.64
C TRP A 272 16.57 -18.69 2.66
N ILE A 273 17.45 -17.69 2.52
CA ILE A 273 17.42 -16.48 3.35
C ILE A 273 16.08 -15.77 3.20
N CYS A 274 15.62 -15.54 1.96
CA CYS A 274 14.33 -14.90 1.70
C CYS A 274 13.16 -15.69 2.30
N ILE A 275 13.22 -17.02 2.28
CA ILE A 275 12.21 -17.88 2.91
C ILE A 275 12.21 -17.69 4.43
N ILE A 276 13.36 -17.80 5.08
CA ILE A 276 13.47 -17.69 6.54
C ILE A 276 13.04 -16.29 7.00
N LEU A 277 13.55 -15.24 6.36
CA LEU A 277 13.18 -13.85 6.67
C LEU A 277 11.70 -13.59 6.38
N GLY A 278 11.17 -14.09 5.26
CA GLY A 278 9.77 -13.92 4.91
C GLY A 278 8.82 -14.60 5.91
N VAL A 279 9.16 -15.82 6.37
CA VAL A 279 8.38 -16.52 7.41
C VAL A 279 8.48 -15.79 8.75
N LEU A 280 9.67 -15.32 9.13
CA LEU A 280 9.84 -14.51 10.34
C LEU A 280 8.99 -13.25 10.28
N LEU A 281 9.04 -12.50 9.16
CA LEU A 281 8.22 -11.30 8.93
C LEU A 281 6.72 -11.60 9.04
N MET A 282 6.25 -12.70 8.45
CA MET A 282 4.85 -13.13 8.51
C MET A 282 4.37 -13.36 9.95
N ILE A 283 5.26 -13.76 10.86
CA ILE A 283 4.91 -14.02 12.26
C ILE A 283 5.07 -12.76 13.10
N ILE A 284 6.24 -12.11 13.07
CA ILE A 284 6.57 -11.04 14.01
C ILE A 284 5.86 -9.74 13.70
N ALA A 285 5.75 -9.35 12.42
CA ALA A 285 5.19 -8.05 12.06
C ALA A 285 3.71 -7.92 12.41
N PRO A 286 2.85 -8.93 12.13
CA PRO A 286 1.46 -8.89 12.57
C PRO A 286 1.30 -8.80 14.09
N ILE A 287 2.19 -9.41 14.88
CA ILE A 287 2.16 -9.30 16.35
C ILE A 287 2.40 -7.85 16.79
N GLY A 288 3.43 -7.19 16.23
CA GLY A 288 3.72 -5.78 16.52
C GLY A 288 2.58 -4.86 16.10
N ALA A 289 2.07 -5.07 14.89
CA ALA A 289 0.99 -4.28 14.31
C ALA A 289 -0.35 -4.47 15.05
N LEU A 290 -0.70 -5.70 15.45
CA LEU A 290 -1.90 -5.97 16.26
C LEU A 290 -1.83 -5.25 17.60
N ARG A 291 -0.67 -5.22 18.26
CA ARG A 291 -0.51 -4.44 19.49
C ARG A 291 -0.78 -2.95 19.25
N GLN A 292 -0.26 -2.39 18.15
CA GLN A 292 -0.50 -0.99 17.79
C GLN A 292 -1.99 -0.72 17.55
N ILE A 293 -2.68 -1.60 16.81
CA ILE A 293 -4.14 -1.53 16.61
C ILE A 293 -4.89 -1.59 17.93
N ILE A 294 -4.56 -2.53 18.82
CA ILE A 294 -5.21 -2.67 20.13
C ILE A 294 -5.04 -1.41 20.98
N LEU A 295 -3.84 -0.82 20.98
CA LEU A 295 -3.59 0.42 21.73
C LEU A 295 -4.35 1.61 21.15
N GLN A 296 -4.40 1.75 19.82
CA GLN A 296 -5.16 2.80 19.14
C GLN A 296 -6.67 2.62 19.29
N ALA A 297 -7.16 1.38 19.27
CA ALA A 297 -8.59 1.07 19.43
C ALA A 297 -9.14 1.43 20.81
N LYS A 298 -8.31 1.37 21.87
CA LYS A 298 -8.74 1.74 23.23
C LYS A 298 -9.15 3.20 23.37
N THR A 299 -8.58 4.10 22.55
CA THR A 299 -8.85 5.55 22.60
C THR A 299 -9.72 6.02 21.44
N TYR A 300 -10.05 5.13 20.50
CA TYR A 300 -10.82 5.47 19.32
C TYR A 300 -12.30 5.69 19.64
N LYS A 301 -12.88 6.78 19.11
CA LYS A 301 -14.31 7.11 19.19
C LYS A 301 -14.87 7.29 17.79
N PHE A 302 -16.04 6.70 17.52
CA PHE A 302 -16.74 6.74 16.23
C PHE A 302 -17.48 8.06 15.96
#